data_AF-A0A4U6BJI4-F1
#
_entry.id   AF-A0A4U6BJI4-F1
#
_cell.length_a   1.000
_cell.length_b   1.000
_cell.length_c   1.000
_cell.angle_alpha   90.00
_cell.angle_beta   90.00
_cell.angle_gamma   90.00
#
_symmetry.space_group_name_H-M   'P 1'
#
loop_
_entity.id
_entity.type
_entity.pdbx_description
1 polymer ?
#
loop_
_entity_poly.entity_id
_entity_poly.type
_entity_poly.pdbx_seq_one_letter_code
_entity_poly.pdbx_strand_id
1 'polypeptide(L)'
;MIANVLTIAGTDPSGGAGIQADIKTFSALGAYAASVITAVVAQNTQGVRSFVALEPKWTLAEMRACVAALHRLGPQWVLLKGGHLEGSEESTDLLHDGQRFIELSAPRIATKNDHGTGCTLSAAIAALLPSTPVEDSVRTAKGYMHGALAVSGELDVGHGHGPLHHFYRLWGRGSDEGDRIGSARSPKRALLSPIVWPR
;
A
#
# COMPACT_ATOMS: atom_id res chain seq x y z
N MET A 1 20.45 -10.51 -15.88
CA MET A 1 20.39 -10.67 -14.41
C MET A 1 18.91 -10.87 -14.07
N ILE A 2 18.53 -11.92 -13.33
CA ILE A 2 17.14 -12.13 -12.91
C ILE A 2 16.88 -11.21 -11.71
N ALA A 3 15.81 -10.41 -11.75
CA ALA A 3 15.45 -9.54 -10.64
C ALA A 3 14.86 -10.36 -9.48
N ASN A 4 15.33 -10.11 -8.26
CA ASN A 4 14.73 -10.69 -7.05
C ASN A 4 13.65 -9.74 -6.53
N VAL A 5 12.41 -10.22 -6.39
CA VAL A 5 11.27 -9.40 -5.97
C VAL A 5 10.59 -10.04 -4.77
N LEU A 6 10.37 -9.27 -3.71
CA LEU A 6 9.71 -9.71 -2.48
C LEU A 6 8.24 -9.29 -2.48
N THR A 7 7.32 -10.23 -2.24
CA THR A 7 5.93 -9.95 -1.86
C THR A 7 5.70 -10.17 -0.37
N ILE A 8 4.83 -9.36 0.22
CA ILE A 8 4.38 -9.48 1.61
C ILE A 8 2.85 -9.43 1.62
N ALA A 9 2.21 -10.58 1.82
CA ALA A 9 0.75 -10.69 1.71
C ALA A 9 0.20 -11.89 2.49
N GLY A 10 -1.13 -11.91 2.69
CA GLY A 10 -1.83 -13.10 3.13
C GLY A 10 -1.82 -14.19 2.06
N THR A 11 -1.99 -15.45 2.46
CA THR A 11 -2.16 -16.55 1.53
C THR A 11 -3.50 -16.44 0.80
N ASP A 12 -3.52 -16.74 -0.48
CA ASP A 12 -4.71 -17.12 -1.22
C ASP A 12 -4.58 -18.55 -1.75
N PRO A 13 -5.24 -19.55 -1.14
CA PRO A 13 -5.20 -20.92 -1.64
C PRO A 13 -5.84 -21.10 -3.02
N SER A 14 -6.68 -20.18 -3.49
CA SER A 14 -7.21 -20.20 -4.87
C SER A 14 -6.21 -19.68 -5.90
N GLY A 15 -5.21 -18.93 -5.44
CA GLY A 15 -4.14 -18.38 -6.26
C GLY A 15 -4.56 -17.28 -7.24
N GLY A 16 -5.69 -16.62 -6.99
CA GLY A 16 -6.19 -15.46 -7.75
C GLY A 16 -5.81 -14.10 -7.15
N ALA A 17 -5.34 -14.06 -5.90
CA ALA A 17 -4.90 -12.89 -5.17
C ALA A 17 -3.73 -13.22 -4.23
N GLY A 18 -3.35 -12.26 -3.38
CA GLY A 18 -2.36 -12.44 -2.31
C GLY A 18 -1.00 -12.93 -2.78
N ILE A 19 -0.30 -13.63 -1.90
CA ILE A 19 1.10 -14.01 -2.13
C ILE A 19 1.28 -14.93 -3.34
N GLN A 20 0.29 -15.78 -3.64
CA GLN A 20 0.32 -16.69 -4.78
C GLN A 20 0.17 -15.95 -6.11
N ALA A 21 -0.72 -14.95 -6.20
CA ALA A 21 -0.87 -14.15 -7.41
C ALA A 21 0.39 -13.31 -7.68
N ASP A 22 1.00 -12.77 -6.63
CA ASP A 22 2.24 -12.01 -6.73
C ASP A 22 3.39 -12.88 -7.26
N ILE A 23 3.60 -14.07 -6.67
CA ILE A 23 4.64 -15.03 -7.09
C ILE A 23 4.45 -15.44 -8.56
N LYS A 24 3.21 -15.73 -8.98
CA LYS A 24 2.89 -16.06 -10.38
C LYS A 24 3.24 -14.89 -11.31
N THR A 25 2.88 -13.67 -10.91
CA THR A 25 3.15 -12.46 -11.69
C THR A 25 4.65 -12.22 -11.82
N PHE A 26 5.41 -12.33 -10.73
CA PHE A 26 6.87 -12.17 -10.75
C PHE A 26 7.52 -13.22 -11.65
N SER A 27 7.10 -14.49 -11.52
CA SER A 27 7.61 -15.58 -12.35
C SER A 27 7.29 -15.36 -13.84
N ALA A 28 6.08 -14.91 -14.16
CA ALA A 28 5.66 -14.60 -15.52
C ALA A 28 6.43 -13.42 -16.14
N LEU A 29 6.93 -12.50 -15.31
CA LEU A 29 7.74 -11.36 -15.73
C LEU A 29 9.26 -11.65 -15.67
N GLY A 30 9.67 -12.90 -15.44
CA GLY A 30 11.08 -13.29 -15.41
C GLY A 30 11.84 -12.86 -14.15
N ALA A 31 11.13 -12.63 -13.04
CA ALA A 31 11.70 -12.34 -11.73
C ALA A 31 11.69 -13.55 -10.81
N TYR A 32 12.68 -13.64 -9.92
CA TYR A 32 12.72 -14.62 -8.82
C TYR A 32 11.90 -14.07 -7.65
N ALA A 33 10.86 -14.80 -7.26
CA ALA A 33 9.96 -14.37 -6.20
C ALA A 33 10.44 -14.83 -4.82
N ALA A 34 10.60 -13.88 -3.91
CA ALA A 34 10.68 -14.11 -2.47
C ALA A 34 9.34 -13.72 -1.82
N SER A 35 9.01 -14.29 -0.65
CA SER A 35 7.68 -14.13 -0.08
C SER A 35 7.68 -14.12 1.46
N VAL A 36 6.91 -13.21 2.07
CA VAL A 36 6.59 -13.20 3.51
C VAL A 36 5.09 -13.31 3.69
N ILE A 37 4.62 -14.35 4.38
CA ILE A 37 3.20 -14.56 4.68
C ILE A 37 2.81 -13.72 5.90
N THR A 38 1.72 -12.96 5.82
CA THR A 38 1.20 -12.16 6.94
C THR A 38 -0.07 -12.71 7.57
N ALA A 39 -0.81 -13.54 6.82
CA ALA A 39 -2.02 -14.20 7.29
C ALA A 39 -2.25 -15.48 6.50
N VAL A 40 -2.80 -16.50 7.15
CA VAL A 40 -3.36 -17.67 6.48
C VAL A 40 -4.85 -17.43 6.29
N VAL A 41 -5.29 -17.34 5.04
CA VAL A 41 -6.68 -17.02 4.69
C VAL A 41 -7.42 -18.29 4.28
N ALA A 42 -8.53 -18.58 4.95
CA ALA A 42 -9.50 -19.57 4.53
C ALA A 42 -10.46 -18.92 3.53
N GLN A 43 -10.11 -18.99 2.25
CA GLN A 43 -10.93 -18.46 1.15
C GLN A 43 -10.99 -19.41 -0.04
N ASN A 44 -11.91 -19.13 -0.96
CA ASN A 44 -11.97 -19.71 -2.29
C ASN A 44 -12.47 -18.65 -3.29
N THR A 45 -12.71 -19.05 -4.55
CA THR A 45 -13.16 -18.13 -5.60
C THR A 45 -14.55 -17.51 -5.36
N GLN A 46 -15.29 -17.98 -4.36
CA GLN A 46 -16.60 -17.46 -3.98
C GLN A 46 -16.54 -16.52 -2.77
N GLY A 47 -15.39 -16.40 -2.10
CA GLY A 47 -15.19 -15.44 -1.02
C GLY A 47 -14.26 -15.90 0.10
N VAL A 48 -14.06 -14.98 1.05
CA VAL A 48 -13.29 -15.18 2.28
C VAL A 48 -14.23 -15.67 3.39
N ARG A 49 -13.86 -16.75 4.08
CA ARG A 49 -14.60 -17.27 5.24
C ARG A 49 -13.99 -16.83 6.55
N SER A 50 -12.68 -16.92 6.66
CA SER A 50 -11.91 -16.49 7.82
C SER A 50 -10.45 -16.30 7.45
N PHE A 51 -9.67 -15.72 8.36
CA PHE A 51 -8.23 -15.70 8.27
C PHE A 51 -7.62 -15.79 9.67
N VAL A 52 -6.40 -16.28 9.73
CA VAL A 52 -5.53 -16.22 10.91
C VAL A 52 -4.41 -15.25 10.57
N ALA A 53 -4.47 -14.04 11.13
CA ALA A 53 -3.36 -13.11 11.03
C ALA A 53 -2.20 -13.63 11.88
N LEU A 54 -0.99 -13.57 11.33
CA LEU A 54 0.19 -13.72 12.17
C LEU A 54 0.33 -12.42 12.97
N GLU A 55 0.18 -12.50 14.30
CA GLU A 55 0.35 -11.32 15.17
C GLU A 55 1.79 -10.79 15.05
N PRO A 56 2.00 -9.59 14.49
CA PRO A 56 3.33 -9.05 14.36
C PRO A 56 3.68 -8.28 15.63
N LYS A 57 4.10 -9.00 16.67
CA LYS A 57 4.72 -8.37 17.86
C LYS A 57 6.19 -8.13 17.58
N TRP A 58 6.48 -7.26 16.62
CA TRP A 58 7.85 -6.99 16.19
C TRP A 58 8.32 -5.68 16.78
N THR A 59 9.51 -5.70 17.35
CA THR A 59 10.31 -4.53 17.65
C THR A 59 10.95 -3.99 16.38
N LEU A 60 11.39 -2.73 16.41
CA LEU A 60 12.15 -2.13 15.31
C LEU A 60 13.45 -2.90 15.02
N ALA A 61 14.06 -3.51 16.04
CA ALA A 61 15.24 -4.35 15.90
C ALA A 61 14.93 -5.63 15.10
N GLU A 62 13.81 -6.30 15.37
CA GLU A 62 13.38 -7.48 14.61
C GLU A 62 13.03 -7.13 13.16
N MET A 63 12.38 -5.98 12.95
CA MET A 63 12.15 -5.46 11.60
C MET A 63 13.47 -5.26 10.84
N ARG A 64 14.49 -4.65 11.47
CA ARG A 64 15.82 -4.46 10.86
C ARG A 64 16.49 -5.79 10.51
N ALA A 65 16.43 -6.76 11.41
CA ALA A 65 16.99 -8.10 11.18
C ALA A 65 16.30 -8.81 10.01
N CYS A 66 14.97 -8.73 9.93
CA CYS A 66 14.17 -9.27 8.84
C CYS A 66 14.54 -8.62 7.49
N VAL A 67 14.57 -7.29 7.43
CA VAL A 67 14.92 -6.53 6.22
C VAL A 67 16.34 -6.86 5.73
N ALA A 68 17.31 -6.97 6.64
CA ALA A 68 18.67 -7.39 6.30
C ALA A 68 18.71 -8.81 5.73
N ALA A 69 17.92 -9.73 6.28
CA ALA A 69 17.83 -11.11 5.78
C ALA A 69 17.20 -11.16 4.37
N LEU A 70 16.14 -10.38 4.15
CA LEU A 70 15.48 -10.28 2.85
C LEU A 70 16.40 -9.67 1.78
N HIS A 71 17.21 -8.66 2.14
CA HIS A 71 18.18 -8.07 1.21
C HIS A 71 19.24 -9.08 0.76
N ARG A 72 19.65 -10.01 1.63
CA ARG A 72 20.59 -11.08 1.25
C ARG A 72 20.04 -12.07 0.22
N LEU A 73 18.72 -12.05 -0.05
CA LEU A 73 18.12 -12.82 -1.14
C LEU A 73 18.37 -12.17 -2.52
N GLY A 74 19.03 -11.02 -2.56
CA GLY A 74 19.48 -10.33 -3.77
C GLY A 74 18.61 -9.20 -4.34
N PRO A 75 17.51 -8.70 -3.72
CA PRO A 75 16.93 -7.44 -4.18
C PRO A 75 17.88 -6.27 -3.88
N GLN A 76 17.92 -5.25 -4.74
CA GLN A 76 18.74 -4.05 -4.51
C GLN A 76 18.20 -3.17 -3.37
N TRP A 77 16.88 -3.23 -3.15
CA TRP A 77 16.20 -2.45 -2.12
C TRP A 77 15.10 -3.30 -1.47
N VAL A 78 14.90 -3.14 -0.15
CA VAL A 78 13.82 -3.78 0.61
C VAL A 78 13.09 -2.72 1.42
N LEU A 79 11.76 -2.65 1.27
CA LEU A 79 10.88 -1.81 2.08
C LEU A 79 9.98 -2.71 2.96
N LEU A 80 10.07 -2.55 4.28
CA LEU A 80 9.19 -3.21 5.25
C LEU A 80 8.31 -2.17 5.95
N LYS A 81 6.98 -2.29 5.79
CA LYS A 81 6.03 -1.40 6.45
C LYS A 81 5.89 -1.75 7.94
N GLY A 82 5.93 -0.76 8.82
CA GLY A 82 5.77 -0.98 10.27
C GLY A 82 4.35 -0.74 10.79
N GLY A 83 3.33 -0.72 9.92
CA GLY A 83 1.95 -0.37 10.27
C GLY A 83 1.31 -1.10 11.48
N HIS A 84 1.96 -2.12 12.05
CA HIS A 84 1.51 -2.85 13.24
C HIS A 84 2.53 -2.85 14.40
N LEU A 85 3.47 -1.91 14.47
CA LEU A 85 4.26 -1.68 15.69
C LEU A 85 3.31 -1.34 16.85
N GLU A 86 3.13 -2.28 17.79
CA GLU A 86 2.28 -2.10 18.98
C GLU A 86 2.83 -0.99 19.89
N GLY A 87 1.93 -0.18 20.45
CA GLY A 87 2.29 0.86 21.43
C GLY A 87 3.01 2.08 20.86
N SER A 88 3.14 2.19 19.53
CA SER A 88 3.77 3.35 18.88
C SER A 88 2.73 4.31 18.30
N GLU A 89 2.85 5.58 18.68
CA GLU A 89 2.15 6.73 18.07
C GLU A 89 2.62 6.97 16.62
N GLU A 90 3.72 6.34 16.20
CA GLU A 90 4.28 6.44 14.86
C GLU A 90 4.15 5.13 14.08
N SER A 91 3.90 5.24 12.77
CA SER A 91 3.92 4.14 11.81
C SER A 91 5.22 4.18 11.00
N THR A 92 6.29 3.61 11.54
CA THR A 92 7.63 3.61 10.93
C THR A 92 7.82 2.49 9.91
N ASP A 93 8.09 2.83 8.65
CA ASP A 93 8.55 1.86 7.65
C ASP A 93 10.08 1.87 7.55
N LEU A 94 10.67 0.73 7.17
CA LEU A 94 12.12 0.57 6.99
C LEU A 94 12.45 0.31 5.52
N LEU A 95 13.25 1.19 4.92
CA LEU A 95 13.86 1.00 3.60
C LEU A 95 15.35 0.67 3.75
N HIS A 96 15.85 -0.30 2.99
CA HIS A 96 17.24 -0.75 3.06
C HIS A 96 17.84 -1.02 1.68
N ASP A 97 19.03 -0.50 1.41
CA ASP A 97 19.82 -0.66 0.17
C ASP A 97 21.00 -1.65 0.30
N GLY A 98 21.09 -2.36 1.43
CA GLY A 98 22.22 -3.22 1.76
C GLY A 98 23.33 -2.56 2.56
N GLN A 99 23.35 -1.22 2.65
CA GLN A 99 24.33 -0.46 3.42
C GLN A 99 23.67 0.38 4.52
N ARG A 100 22.60 1.09 4.16
CA ARG A 100 21.90 2.06 4.99
C ARG A 100 20.50 1.57 5.28
N PHE A 101 20.03 1.89 6.48
CA PHE A 101 18.62 1.80 6.84
C PHE A 101 18.04 3.20 6.87
N ILE A 102 16.93 3.37 6.17
CA ILE A 102 16.19 4.62 6.09
C ILE A 102 14.86 4.38 6.80
N GLU A 103 14.65 5.09 7.91
CA GLU A 103 13.38 5.08 8.64
C GLU A 103 12.42 6.12 8.04
N LEU A 104 11.19 5.69 7.79
CA LEU A 104 10.12 6.49 7.21
C LEU A 104 8.93 6.50 8.17
N SER A 105 8.98 7.40 9.14
CA SER A 105 7.94 7.58 10.16
C SER A 105 6.88 8.58 9.73
N ALA A 106 5.65 8.30 10.13
CA ALA A 106 4.53 9.22 10.03
C ALA A 106 3.57 8.92 11.20
N PRO A 107 2.82 9.92 11.70
CA PRO A 107 1.88 9.71 12.80
C PRO A 107 0.91 8.58 12.50
N ARG A 108 0.53 7.83 13.53
CA ARG A 108 -0.51 6.80 13.41
C ARG A 108 -1.87 7.48 13.32
N ILE A 109 -2.65 7.11 12.31
CA ILE A 109 -4.02 7.61 12.14
C ILE A 109 -4.97 6.56 12.69
N ALA A 110 -5.75 6.92 13.71
CA ALA A 110 -6.82 6.08 14.23
C ALA A 110 -8.00 6.08 13.23
N THR A 111 -8.10 5.04 12.41
CA THR A 111 -9.17 4.89 11.42
C THR A 111 -9.51 3.41 11.20
N LYS A 112 -10.74 3.13 10.76
CA LYS A 112 -11.15 1.81 10.25
C LYS A 112 -10.90 1.67 8.75
N ASN A 113 -10.50 2.76 8.07
CA ASN A 113 -10.31 2.81 6.62
C ASN A 113 -8.86 2.51 6.24
N ASP A 114 -8.37 1.33 6.60
CA ASP A 114 -6.97 0.89 6.38
C ASP A 114 -6.81 -0.05 5.17
N HIS A 115 -7.92 -0.41 4.53
CA HIS A 115 -7.94 -1.30 3.39
C HIS A 115 -7.29 -0.65 2.17
N GLY A 116 -6.36 -1.38 1.55
CA GLY A 116 -5.64 -0.93 0.37
C GLY A 116 -4.38 -0.10 0.65
N THR A 117 -4.04 0.20 1.91
CA THR A 117 -2.83 1.00 2.26
C THR A 117 -1.55 0.45 1.60
N GLY A 118 -1.41 -0.88 1.56
CA GLY A 118 -0.31 -1.54 0.85
C GLY A 118 -0.33 -1.34 -0.67
N CYS A 119 -1.47 -1.57 -1.31
CA CYS A 119 -1.62 -1.43 -2.76
C CYS A 119 -1.44 0.03 -3.21
N THR A 120 -1.97 0.98 -2.45
CA THR A 120 -1.79 2.42 -2.71
C THR A 120 -0.33 2.81 -2.60
N LEU A 121 0.38 2.35 -1.57
CA LEU A 121 1.80 2.64 -1.40
C LEU A 121 2.63 2.04 -2.54
N SER A 122 2.43 0.76 -2.89
CA SER A 122 3.19 0.10 -3.95
C SER A 122 2.90 0.70 -5.33
N ALA A 123 1.63 1.03 -5.64
CA ALA A 123 1.26 1.71 -6.87
C ALA A 123 1.90 3.09 -6.98
N ALA A 124 1.93 3.87 -5.89
CA ALA A 124 2.58 5.17 -5.86
C ALA A 124 4.10 5.06 -6.09
N ILE A 125 4.77 4.08 -5.45
CA ILE A 125 6.20 3.81 -5.71
C ILE A 125 6.41 3.47 -7.19
N ALA A 126 5.64 2.51 -7.72
CA ALA A 126 5.76 2.07 -9.11
C ALA A 126 5.56 3.23 -10.11
N ALA A 127 4.64 4.15 -9.83
CA ALA A 127 4.42 5.34 -10.66
C ALA A 127 5.56 6.36 -10.62
N LEU A 128 6.31 6.43 -9.51
CA LEU A 128 7.40 7.39 -9.30
C LEU A 128 8.77 6.87 -9.77
N LEU A 129 9.02 5.56 -9.69
CA LEU A 129 10.30 4.93 -10.03
C LEU A 129 10.86 5.29 -11.43
N PRO A 130 10.05 5.49 -12.49
CA PRO A 130 10.58 5.86 -13.80
C PRO A 130 11.30 7.20 -13.86
N SER A 131 11.01 8.12 -12.93
CA SER A 131 11.48 9.51 -12.97
C SER A 131 12.13 9.99 -11.68
N THR A 132 12.25 9.14 -10.68
CA THR A 132 12.63 9.54 -9.32
C THR A 132 13.51 8.46 -8.67
N PRO A 133 14.59 8.83 -7.96
CA PRO A 133 15.41 7.87 -7.23
C PRO A 133 14.59 7.05 -6.22
N VAL A 134 14.99 5.79 -5.98
CA VAL A 134 14.21 4.84 -5.15
C VAL A 134 13.84 5.41 -3.78
N GLU A 135 14.79 5.98 -3.05
CA GLU A 135 14.53 6.57 -1.73
C GLU A 135 13.48 7.68 -1.80
N ASP A 136 13.60 8.59 -2.77
CA ASP A 136 12.68 9.71 -2.96
C ASP A 136 11.30 9.25 -3.42
N SER A 137 11.22 8.22 -4.28
CA SER A 137 9.97 7.59 -4.68
C SER A 137 9.24 7.02 -3.48
N VAL A 138 9.95 6.30 -2.60
CA VAL A 138 9.37 5.69 -1.40
C VAL A 138 8.94 6.75 -0.39
N ARG A 139 9.76 7.79 -0.14
CA ARG A 139 9.39 8.94 0.73
C ARG A 139 8.13 9.62 0.24
N THR A 140 8.06 9.92 -1.06
CA THR A 140 6.91 10.59 -1.67
C THR A 140 5.66 9.73 -1.61
N ALA A 141 5.79 8.42 -1.90
CA ALA A 141 4.69 7.47 -1.82
C ALA A 141 4.15 7.31 -0.39
N LYS A 142 5.04 7.26 0.63
CA LYS A 142 4.65 7.23 2.05
C LYS A 142 3.82 8.46 2.42
N GLY A 143 4.28 9.65 2.03
CA GLY A 143 3.54 10.91 2.25
C GLY A 143 2.19 10.95 1.53
N TYR A 144 2.14 10.45 0.29
CA TYR A 144 0.88 10.32 -0.46
C TYR A 144 -0.11 9.37 0.23
N MET A 145 0.33 8.17 0.59
CA MET A 145 -0.50 7.18 1.28
C MET A 145 -1.01 7.71 2.62
N HIS A 146 -0.15 8.37 3.40
CA HIS A 146 -0.51 8.92 4.70
C HIS A 146 -1.56 10.04 4.57
N GLY A 147 -1.41 10.94 3.59
CA GLY A 147 -2.43 11.96 3.31
C GLY A 147 -3.75 11.37 2.82
N ALA A 148 -3.72 10.34 1.97
CA ALA A 148 -4.92 9.63 1.52
C ALA A 148 -5.64 8.91 2.66
N LEU A 149 -4.89 8.45 3.67
CA LEU A 149 -5.42 7.82 4.88
C LEU A 149 -6.02 8.86 5.83
N ALA A 150 -5.38 10.03 5.97
CA ALA A 150 -5.84 11.10 6.87
C ALA A 150 -7.23 11.62 6.51
N VAL A 151 -7.54 11.69 5.22
CA VAL A 151 -8.85 12.15 4.71
C VAL A 151 -9.79 10.99 4.33
N SER A 152 -9.43 9.75 4.68
CA SER A 152 -10.20 8.56 4.32
C SER A 152 -11.62 8.56 4.89
N GLY A 153 -11.85 9.26 6.02
CA GLY A 153 -13.17 9.40 6.64
C GLY A 153 -14.16 10.26 5.85
N GLU A 154 -13.70 10.97 4.81
CA GLU A 154 -14.57 11.74 3.92
C GLU A 154 -15.32 10.87 2.91
N LEU A 155 -14.89 9.61 2.75
CA LEU A 155 -15.55 8.61 1.92
C LEU A 155 -16.40 7.69 2.79
N ASP A 156 -17.70 7.66 2.53
CA ASP A 156 -18.63 6.70 3.14
C ASP A 156 -18.96 5.60 2.12
N VAL A 157 -18.18 4.52 2.13
CA VAL A 157 -18.30 3.40 1.19
C VAL A 157 -18.35 2.07 1.95
N GLY A 158 -19.53 1.46 2.00
CA GLY A 158 -19.75 0.13 2.60
C GLY A 158 -19.92 0.15 4.13
N HIS A 159 -20.07 -1.04 4.73
CA HIS A 159 -20.28 -1.22 6.18
C HIS A 159 -19.08 -1.85 6.91
N GLY A 160 -17.92 -1.97 6.24
CA GLY A 160 -16.70 -2.62 6.74
C GLY A 160 -15.51 -1.67 6.88
N HIS A 161 -14.28 -2.16 6.70
CA HIS A 161 -13.08 -1.30 6.61
C HIS A 161 -13.10 -0.56 5.27
N GLY A 162 -13.21 0.77 5.30
CA GLY A 162 -13.33 1.60 4.10
C GLY A 162 -12.01 1.80 3.34
N PRO A 163 -12.07 2.28 2.08
CA PRO A 163 -10.90 2.53 1.26
C PRO A 163 -10.18 3.85 1.63
N LEU A 164 -8.94 4.02 1.16
CA LEU A 164 -8.26 5.32 1.17
C LEU A 164 -8.88 6.31 0.17
N HIS A 165 -8.77 7.61 0.47
CA HIS A 165 -9.16 8.65 -0.46
C HIS A 165 -8.02 8.97 -1.45
N HIS A 166 -7.88 8.16 -2.49
CA HIS A 166 -6.83 8.29 -3.51
C HIS A 166 -6.78 9.68 -4.20
N PHE A 167 -7.94 10.32 -4.38
CA PHE A 167 -8.06 11.59 -5.09
C PHE A 167 -7.98 12.82 -4.17
N TYR A 168 -7.48 12.69 -2.94
CA TYR A 168 -7.59 13.77 -1.94
C TYR A 168 -6.90 15.07 -2.36
N ARG A 169 -5.80 14.96 -3.11
CA ARG A 169 -5.10 16.12 -3.70
C ARG A 169 -5.82 16.74 -4.90
N LEU A 170 -6.75 16.01 -5.52
CA LEU A 170 -7.46 16.42 -6.74
C LEU A 170 -8.88 16.92 -6.46
N TRP A 171 -9.53 16.40 -5.41
CA TRP A 171 -10.88 16.80 -5.02
C TRP A 171 -10.89 17.92 -3.96
N GLY A 172 -9.75 18.19 -3.31
CA GLY A 172 -9.59 19.22 -2.29
C GLY A 172 -8.68 20.37 -2.70
N ARG A 173 -9.21 21.31 -3.49
CA ARG A 173 -8.90 22.75 -3.49
C ARG A 173 -9.97 23.42 -4.34
N GLY A 174 -11.05 23.87 -3.70
CA GLY A 174 -11.87 24.92 -4.29
C GLY A 174 -10.95 26.12 -4.51
N SER A 175 -10.77 26.52 -5.76
CA SER A 175 -10.12 27.76 -6.11
C SER A 175 -10.93 28.91 -5.49
N ASP A 176 -10.36 29.58 -4.50
CA ASP A 176 -10.76 30.92 -4.06
C ASP A 176 -10.42 31.93 -5.17
N GLU A 177 -11.11 31.85 -6.29
CA GLU A 177 -11.02 32.85 -7.34
C GLU A 177 -12.41 33.13 -7.91
N GLY A 178 -12.99 34.24 -7.42
CA GLY A 178 -13.90 35.08 -8.17
C GLY A 178 -15.26 34.48 -8.52
N ASP A 179 -16.23 34.83 -7.69
CA ASP A 179 -17.64 34.96 -8.06
C ASP A 179 -17.81 35.53 -9.48
N ARG A 180 -18.23 34.70 -10.44
CA ARG A 180 -19.10 35.02 -11.58
C ARG A 180 -19.34 33.79 -12.48
N ILE A 181 -20.62 33.59 -12.79
CA ILE A 181 -21.23 32.70 -13.80
C ILE A 181 -21.67 31.30 -13.30
N GLY A 182 -22.95 31.22 -12.93
CA GLY A 182 -23.86 30.15 -13.36
C GLY A 182 -23.72 28.77 -12.70
N SER A 183 -24.75 28.38 -11.93
CA SER A 183 -24.95 27.08 -11.29
C SER A 183 -24.36 25.86 -12.04
N ALA A 184 -23.24 25.33 -11.55
CA ALA A 184 -22.77 23.99 -11.89
C ALA A 184 -22.65 23.16 -10.60
N ARG A 185 -23.28 21.98 -10.61
CA ARG A 185 -23.36 21.05 -9.47
C ARG A 185 -21.96 20.61 -9.03
N SER A 186 -21.79 20.45 -7.72
CA SER A 186 -20.63 19.84 -7.06
C SER A 186 -20.10 18.61 -7.83
N PRO A 187 -18.76 18.48 -8.03
CA PRO A 187 -18.17 17.38 -8.79
C PRO A 187 -18.29 16.00 -8.10
N LYS A 188 -18.88 15.92 -6.90
CA LYS A 188 -19.09 14.67 -6.14
C LYS A 188 -19.85 13.57 -6.89
N ARG A 189 -20.60 13.90 -7.96
CA ARG A 189 -21.44 12.94 -8.70
C ARG A 189 -20.88 12.47 -10.05
N ALA A 190 -19.83 13.08 -10.60
CA ALA A 190 -19.41 12.79 -11.97
C ALA A 190 -18.46 11.57 -12.10
N LEU A 191 -17.71 11.24 -11.04
CA LEU A 191 -16.64 10.21 -11.09
C LEU A 191 -17.05 8.84 -10.54
N LEU A 192 -18.29 8.69 -10.05
CA LEU A 192 -18.85 7.40 -9.59
C LEU A 192 -19.80 6.75 -10.62
N SER A 193 -19.88 7.30 -11.83
CA SER A 193 -20.55 6.61 -12.94
C SER A 193 -19.71 5.38 -13.32
N PRO A 194 -20.31 4.20 -13.54
CA PRO A 194 -19.56 2.99 -13.90
C PRO A 194 -18.73 3.28 -15.15
N ILE A 195 -17.42 3.05 -15.06
CA ILE A 195 -16.52 3.18 -16.19
C ILE A 195 -16.94 2.09 -17.20
N VAL A 196 -17.59 2.49 -18.28
CA VAL A 196 -17.91 1.60 -19.40
C VAL A 196 -16.65 1.46 -20.23
N TRP A 197 -16.00 0.31 -20.17
CA TRP A 197 -14.90 -0.02 -21.07
C TRP A 197 -15.45 -0.21 -22.50
N PRO A 198 -14.85 0.40 -23.53
CA PRO A 198 -15.19 0.07 -24.90
C PRO A 198 -14.85 -1.41 -25.17
N ARG A 199 -15.75 -2.10 -25.90
CA ARG A 199 -15.59 -3.50 -26.30
C ARG A 199 -14.40 -3.70 -27.23
#